data_AF-A0A946RC18-F1
#
_entry.id   AF-A0A946RC18-F1
#
_cell.length_a   1.000
_cell.length_b   1.000
_cell.length_c   1.000
_cell.angle_alpha   90.00
_cell.angle_beta   90.00
_cell.angle_gamma   90.00
#
_symmetry.space_group_name_H-M   'P 1'
#
loop_
_entity.id
_entity.type
_entity.pdbx_description
1 polymer ?
#
loop_
_entity_poly.entity_id
_entity_poly.type
_entity_poly.pdbx_seq_one_letter_code
_entity_poly.pdbx_strand_id
1 'polypeptide(L)'
;LSAASNGEASQIFNEKKHSIFTYSLLKGFAGSADDGDHLLELGELIEYIYKVVPTFARTVSNSTRQNPAFYGMDLKRTILDLR
;
A
#
# COMPACT_ATOMS: atom_id res chain seq x y z
N LEU A 1 -5.90 -7.06 -4.01
CA LEU A 1 -5.69 -5.67 -3.55
C LEU A 1 -6.24 -4.71 -4.60
N SER A 2 -7.00 -3.71 -4.18
CA SER A 2 -7.53 -2.62 -5.00
C SER A 2 -6.96 -1.29 -4.49
N ALA A 3 -6.69 -0.37 -5.41
CA ALA A 3 -6.09 0.92 -5.12
C ALA A 3 -7.00 1.88 -4.34
N ALA A 4 -8.33 1.68 -4.44
CA ALA A 4 -9.34 2.49 -3.78
C ALA A 4 -10.56 1.63 -3.39
N SER A 5 -11.32 2.13 -2.44
CA SER A 5 -12.57 1.54 -1.96
C SER A 5 -13.75 2.03 -2.80
N ASN A 6 -14.92 1.41 -2.61
CA ASN A 6 -16.11 1.76 -3.39
C ASN A 6 -16.47 3.26 -3.25
N GLY A 7 -16.66 3.92 -4.39
CA GLY A 7 -16.95 5.35 -4.46
C GLY A 7 -15.74 6.28 -4.34
N GLU A 8 -14.52 5.74 -4.23
CA GLU A 8 -13.27 6.51 -4.21
C GLU A 8 -12.47 6.30 -5.49
N ALA A 9 -11.56 7.23 -5.78
CA ALA A 9 -10.66 7.16 -6.92
C ALA A 9 -9.22 6.93 -6.47
N SER A 10 -8.45 6.20 -7.29
CA SER A 10 -6.99 6.18 -7.16
C SER A 10 -6.41 7.49 -7.70
N GLN A 11 -5.42 8.04 -7.00
CA GLN A 11 -4.90 9.37 -7.30
C GLN A 11 -3.41 9.37 -7.65
N ILE A 12 -3.02 10.35 -8.46
CA ILE A 12 -1.63 10.54 -8.89
C ILE A 12 -0.85 11.22 -7.76
N PHE A 13 0.33 10.68 -7.46
CA PHE A 13 1.32 11.27 -6.58
C PHE A 13 2.41 11.95 -7.44
N ASN A 14 2.15 13.17 -7.90
CA ASN A 14 2.96 13.86 -8.91
C ASN A 14 4.46 13.95 -8.55
N GLU A 15 4.78 14.20 -7.29
CA GLU A 15 6.16 14.26 -6.78
C GLU A 15 6.88 12.91 -6.89
N LYS A 16 6.14 11.80 -6.76
CA LYS A 16 6.66 10.44 -6.81
C LYS A 16 6.54 9.80 -8.18
N LYS A 17 5.91 10.46 -9.16
CA LYS A 17 5.72 9.97 -10.55
C LYS A 17 4.97 8.63 -10.66
N HIS A 18 4.16 8.31 -9.66
CA HIS A 18 3.33 7.11 -9.60
C HIS A 18 1.93 7.48 -9.09
N SER A 19 0.99 6.53 -9.08
CA SER A 19 -0.19 6.68 -8.22
C SER A 19 0.21 6.55 -6.75
N ILE A 20 -0.55 7.14 -5.82
CA ILE A 20 -0.34 7.00 -4.38
C ILE A 20 -0.28 5.51 -3.99
N PHE A 21 -1.20 4.73 -4.54
CA PHE A 21 -1.26 3.28 -4.31
C PHE A 21 -0.03 2.56 -4.86
N THR A 22 0.33 2.77 -6.13
CA THR A 22 1.47 2.10 -6.77
C THR A 22 2.77 2.43 -6.06
N TYR A 23 3.00 3.70 -5.71
CA TYR A 23 4.16 4.11 -4.94
C TYR A 23 4.25 3.37 -3.60
N SER A 24 3.14 3.31 -2.85
CA SER A 24 3.08 2.63 -1.56
C SER A 24 3.31 1.12 -1.71
N LEU A 25 2.67 0.48 -2.69
CA LEU A 25 2.85 -0.95 -2.97
C LEU A 25 4.31 -1.29 -3.26
N LEU A 26 4.98 -0.52 -4.13
CA LEU A 26 6.39 -0.73 -4.46
C LEU A 26 7.30 -0.48 -3.25
N LYS A 27 6.99 0.53 -2.43
CA LYS A 27 7.72 0.78 -1.18
C LYS A 27 7.57 -0.38 -0.19
N GLY A 28 6.38 -0.97 -0.07
CA GLY A 28 6.15 -2.16 0.74
C GLY A 28 7.02 -3.34 0.28
N PHE A 29 7.01 -3.65 -1.01
CA PHE A 29 7.87 -4.69 -1.60
C PHE A 29 9.36 -4.41 -1.47
N ALA A 30 9.77 -3.13 -1.45
CA ALA A 30 11.15 -2.73 -1.20
C ALA A 30 11.55 -2.83 0.29
N GLY A 31 10.77 -3.54 1.12
CA GLY A 31 11.05 -3.80 2.52
C GLY A 31 10.46 -2.79 3.51
N SER A 32 9.69 -1.78 3.06
CA SER A 32 9.07 -0.84 4.01
C SER A 32 7.88 -1.44 4.77
N ALA A 33 7.39 -2.60 4.32
CA ALA A 33 6.31 -3.35 4.97
C ALA A 33 6.83 -4.47 5.90
N ASP A 34 8.12 -4.81 5.83
CA ASP A 34 8.75 -5.87 6.63
C ASP A 34 8.71 -5.55 8.13
N ASP A 35 8.42 -6.54 8.97
CA ASP A 35 8.44 -6.41 10.43
C ASP A 35 9.82 -6.63 11.06
N GLY A 36 10.81 -7.01 10.24
CA GLY A 36 12.20 -7.25 10.63
C GLY A 36 12.66 -8.69 10.49
N ASP A 37 11.77 -9.63 10.16
CA ASP A 37 12.10 -11.03 9.92
C ASP A 37 12.61 -11.33 8.49
N HIS A 38 12.57 -10.32 7.59
CA HIS A 38 12.98 -10.38 6.19
C HIS A 38 12.14 -11.32 5.31
N LEU A 39 10.98 -11.77 5.80
CA LEU A 39 10.03 -12.63 5.11
C LEU A 39 8.70 -11.92 4.97
N LEU A 40 8.57 -11.11 3.93
CA LEU A 40 7.36 -10.33 3.70
C LEU A 40 6.14 -11.26 3.54
N GLU A 41 5.24 -11.23 4.52
CA GLU A 41 3.93 -11.85 4.52
C GLU A 41 2.89 -10.94 3.86
N LEU A 42 1.83 -11.55 3.31
CA LEU A 42 0.72 -10.80 2.71
C LEU A 42 0.06 -9.85 3.71
N GLY A 43 -0.09 -10.26 4.97
CA GLY A 43 -0.67 -9.45 6.04
C GLY A 43 0.10 -8.16 6.31
N GLU A 44 1.42 -8.24 6.37
CA GLU A 44 2.29 -7.09 6.59
C GLU A 44 2.19 -6.07 5.46
N LEU A 45 2.23 -6.54 4.19
CA LEU A 45 2.06 -5.68 3.04
C LEU A 45 0.70 -4.97 3.06
N ILE A 46 -0.36 -5.68 3.44
CA ILE A 46 -1.71 -5.12 3.55
C ILE A 46 -1.76 -4.06 4.66
N GLU A 47 -1.25 -4.37 5.85
CA GLU A 47 -1.23 -3.43 6.97
C GLU A 47 -0.49 -2.14 6.61
N TYR A 48 0.69 -2.28 5.99
CA TYR A 48 1.47 -1.17 5.48
C TYR A 48 0.66 -0.30 4.49
N ILE A 49 0.04 -0.93 3.50
CA ILE A 49 -0.74 -0.23 2.47
C ILE A 49 -1.95 0.50 3.08
N TYR A 50 -2.67 -0.14 4.00
CA TYR A 50 -3.83 0.43 4.70
C TYR A 50 -3.46 1.64 5.56
N LYS A 51 -2.25 1.66 6.12
CA LYS A 51 -1.72 2.81 6.87
C LYS A 51 -1.24 3.94 5.97
N VAL A 52 -0.47 3.61 4.94
CA VAL A 52 0.32 4.58 4.18
C VAL A 52 -0.50 5.28 3.10
N VAL A 53 -1.38 4.58 2.39
CA VAL A 53 -2.17 5.18 1.30
C VAL A 53 -3.07 6.33 1.81
N PRO A 54 -3.86 6.17 2.89
CA PRO A 54 -4.66 7.27 3.44
C PRO A 54 -3.79 8.41 3.99
N THR A 55 -2.60 8.09 4.50
CA THR A 55 -1.66 9.10 5.00
C THR A 55 -1.17 9.99 3.87
N PHE A 56 -0.68 9.41 2.78
CA PHE A 56 -0.25 10.18 1.60
C PHE A 56 -1.39 10.92 0.92
N ALA A 57 -2.59 10.33 0.86
CA ALA A 57 -3.78 11.00 0.35
C ALA A 57 -4.22 12.22 1.17
N ARG A 58 -3.70 12.43 2.39
CA ARG A 58 -3.92 13.67 3.16
C ARG A 58 -2.83 14.72 2.94
N THR A 59 -1.66 14.31 2.47
CA THR A 59 -0.50 15.21 2.28
C THR A 59 -0.40 15.74 0.85
N VAL A 60 -0.97 15.03 -0.13
CA VAL A 60 -0.95 15.47 -1.53
C VAL A 60 -1.97 16.60 -1.72
N SER A 61 -1.51 17.75 -2.22
CA SER A 61 -2.37 18.90 -2.50
C SER A 61 -3.45 18.56 -3.53
N ASN A 62 -4.69 19.02 -3.28
CA ASN A 62 -5.88 18.75 -4.10
C ASN A 62 -6.22 17.27 -4.26
N SER A 63 -5.65 16.38 -3.43
CA SER A 63 -6.10 15.00 -3.39
C SER A 63 -7.34 14.85 -2.51
N THR A 64 -8.12 13.83 -2.82
CA THR A 64 -9.33 13.41 -2.10
C THR A 64 -9.00 12.21 -1.21
N ARG A 65 -10.01 11.70 -0.48
CA ARG A 65 -9.82 10.50 0.33
C ARG A 65 -9.53 9.29 -0.57
N GLN A 66 -8.52 8.51 -0.21
CA GLN A 66 -8.23 7.22 -0.85
C GLN A 66 -7.89 6.18 0.22
N ASN A 67 -8.69 5.11 0.25
CA ASN A 67 -8.52 3.96 1.12
C ASN A 67 -8.41 2.70 0.24
N PRO A 68 -7.33 1.92 0.34
CA PRO A 68 -7.19 0.68 -0.40
C PRO A 68 -8.18 -0.38 0.11
N ALA A 69 -8.43 -1.40 -0.70
CA ALA A 69 -9.27 -2.54 -0.30
C ALA A 69 -8.57 -3.86 -0.60
N PHE A 70 -8.72 -4.84 0.29
CA PHE A 70 -8.23 -6.20 0.10
C PHE A 70 -9.40 -7.20 0.20
N TYR A 71 -9.41 -8.16 -0.71
CA TYR A 71 -10.38 -9.25 -0.76
C TYR A 71 -9.59 -10.56 -0.86
N GLY A 72 -9.29 -11.16 0.29
CA GLY A 72 -8.53 -12.40 0.43
C GLY A 72 -8.44 -12.80 1.91
N MET A 73 -7.92 -14.00 2.18
CA MET A 73 -7.97 -14.59 3.53
C MET A 73 -6.62 -15.11 4.05
N ASP A 74 -5.67 -15.45 3.18
CA ASP A 74 -4.40 -16.08 3.54
C ASP A 74 -3.32 -15.05 3.89
N LEU A 75 -3.49 -14.36 5.03
CA LEU A 75 -2.61 -13.28 5.47
C LEU A 75 -1.20 -13.75 5.85
N LYS A 76 -1.05 -15.02 6.23
CA LYS A 76 0.23 -15.62 6.66
C LYS A 76 1.06 -16.20 5.53
N ARG A 77 0.62 -16.03 4.29
CA ARG A 77 1.40 -16.40 3.12
C ARG A 77 2.61 -15.49 2.99
N THR A 78 3.80 -16.06 3.07
CA THR A 78 5.04 -15.42 2.59
C THR A 78 4.90 -15.17 1.09
N ILE A 79 5.08 -13.91 0.70
CA ILE A 79 5.01 -13.47 -0.71
C ILE A 79 6.38 -13.09 -1.27
N LEU A 80 7.36 -12.77 -0.42
CA LEU A 80 8.71 -12.42 -0.83
C LEU A 80 9.72 -12.69 0.30
N ASP A 81 10.91 -13.17 -0.08
CA ASP A 81 12.09 -13.24 0.78
C ASP A 81 13.00 -12.05 0.43
N LEU A 82 13.34 -11.23 1.42
CA LEU A 82 14.06 -9.96 1.25
C LEU A 82 15.58 -10.07 1.46
N ARG A 83 16.10 -11.28 1.73
CA ARG A 83 17.51 -11.54 2.00
C ARG A 83 18.40 -11.53 0.75
#